data_AF-A0A7C3LHG3-F1
#
_entry.id   AF-A0A7C3LHG3-F1
#
_cell.length_a   1.000
_cell.length_b   1.000
_cell.length_c   1.000
_cell.angle_alpha   90.00
_cell.angle_beta   90.00
_cell.angle_gamma   90.00
#
_symmetry.space_group_name_H-M   'P 1'
#
loop_
_entity.id
_entity.type
_entity.pdbx_description
1 polymer ?
#
loop_
_entity_poly.entity_id
_entity_poly.type
_entity_poly.pdbx_seq_one_letter_code
_entity_poly.pdbx_strand_id
1 'polypeptide(L)'
;MQLLQNLSILASRQVLSGVISSVAGRLGEEATLAVIDFLQERFTDQSERLTGALTQANRRAWSSLEIALAGDSLWERCRLLVASSEDRAFRQQVRAFLDATPLGELPGDQFRRECLTQLRAAKRSGCLDAGRLDPATLAREVGSLARHGDPLKLLDVENRLLEGMADNLREQGHGSLGQLIVLKPESGTPLLVTAARYFFRRAVEEDAKLFHGLAFAQLERLQQSQEDGFESLRQVLEQQGDRLEKLLDEVLAVVSETHVAVLDIQEEQRRQGEQNRDIYNAVINVQRKLDLLQQEVRPRDSLSIRTDGERRLVREVVERYRTLPEERRKQMPALLNAIGKLEVAAGEFQSAERDFVQVATLVTDRQAQGEAHLNAHRAALERRDWDAALGEMLAAVKLDEARFAPFPVSKYEPLRILGAGGFGVAYLCRHRQLGAEVVVKTLT
;
A
#
# COMPACT_ATOMS: atom_id res chain seq x y z
N MET A 1 -13.27 10.68 29.91
CA MET A 1 -13.87 11.15 28.64
C MET A 1 -12.84 10.97 27.54
N GLN A 2 -13.08 10.07 26.60
CA GLN A 2 -12.04 9.58 25.68
C GLN A 2 -12.50 9.55 24.21
N LEU A 3 -13.44 10.41 23.79
CA LEU A 3 -13.91 10.43 22.39
C LEU A 3 -12.76 10.64 21.40
N LEU A 4 -11.88 11.62 21.69
CA LEU A 4 -10.70 11.90 20.88
C LEU A 4 -9.71 10.72 20.88
N GLN A 5 -9.49 10.10 22.03
CA GLN A 5 -8.60 8.94 22.19
C GLN A 5 -9.12 7.73 21.41
N ASN A 6 -10.37 7.33 21.64
CA ASN A 6 -11.01 6.18 21.01
C ASN A 6 -11.07 6.33 19.48
N LEU A 7 -11.43 7.51 18.98
CA LEU A 7 -11.45 7.75 17.54
C LEU A 7 -10.04 7.73 16.94
N SER A 8 -9.02 8.17 17.69
CA SER A 8 -7.62 8.11 17.27
C SER A 8 -7.09 6.67 17.21
N ILE A 9 -7.49 5.80 18.14
CA ILE A 9 -7.19 4.35 18.08
C ILE A 9 -7.78 3.76 16.79
N LEU A 10 -9.07 4.06 16.52
CA LEU A 10 -9.79 3.55 15.35
C LEU A 10 -9.19 4.06 14.01
N ALA A 11 -8.70 5.30 13.99
CA ALA A 11 -8.03 5.91 12.85
C ALA A 11 -6.65 5.30 12.59
N SER A 12 -5.88 5.06 13.65
CA SER A 12 -4.49 4.56 13.57
C SER A 12 -4.40 3.10 13.12
N ARG A 13 -5.47 2.31 13.29
CA ARG A 13 -5.44 0.86 13.03
C ARG A 13 -5.03 0.50 11.60
N GLN A 14 -5.58 1.15 10.58
CA GLN A 14 -5.31 0.76 9.20
C GLN A 14 -3.87 1.08 8.78
N VAL A 15 -3.34 2.22 9.24
CA VAL A 15 -1.96 2.63 8.95
C VAL A 15 -0.95 1.72 9.66
N LEU A 16 -1.34 1.17 10.81
CA LEU A 16 -0.49 0.30 11.62
C LEU A 16 -0.83 -1.19 11.45
N SER A 17 -1.79 -1.51 10.57
CA SER A 17 -2.24 -2.88 10.34
C SER A 17 -1.10 -3.75 9.79
N GLY A 18 -0.19 -3.21 8.98
CA GLY A 18 1.03 -3.92 8.54
C GLY A 18 2.03 -4.20 9.66
N VAL A 19 2.06 -3.36 10.70
CA VAL A 19 2.89 -3.55 11.91
C VAL A 19 2.23 -4.56 12.86
N ILE A 20 0.90 -4.59 12.89
CA ILE A 20 0.09 -5.48 13.73
C ILE A 20 0.01 -6.90 13.12
N SER A 21 -0.21 -7.02 11.81
CA SER A 21 -0.38 -8.30 11.12
C SER A 21 0.93 -9.09 10.98
N SER A 22 2.08 -8.42 10.92
CA SER A 22 3.40 -9.05 10.90
C SER A 22 3.77 -9.70 12.25
N VAL A 23 3.12 -9.30 13.35
CA VAL A 23 3.37 -9.84 14.70
C VAL A 23 2.29 -10.81 15.15
N ALA A 24 1.04 -10.65 14.68
CA ALA A 24 -0.09 -11.50 15.04
C ALA A 24 0.08 -13.00 14.69
N GLY A 25 1.08 -13.36 13.87
CA GLY A 25 1.47 -14.75 13.61
C GLY A 25 2.31 -15.41 14.73
N ARG A 26 2.91 -14.61 15.63
CA ARG A 26 3.64 -15.10 16.82
C ARG A 26 2.68 -15.02 18.02
N LEU A 27 2.02 -16.13 18.35
CA LEU A 27 1.13 -16.20 19.51
C LEU A 27 1.94 -16.04 20.82
N GLY A 28 1.78 -14.91 21.52
CA GLY A 28 2.37 -14.71 22.86
C GLY A 28 2.22 -13.28 23.42
N GLU A 29 2.21 -13.15 24.75
CA GLU A 29 2.17 -11.85 25.44
C GLU A 29 3.43 -11.01 25.16
N GLU A 30 4.59 -11.65 25.02
CA GLU A 30 5.87 -11.03 24.69
C GLU A 30 5.86 -10.34 23.33
N ALA A 31 5.23 -10.95 22.32
CA ALA A 31 5.09 -10.37 20.99
C ALA A 31 4.23 -9.10 21.02
N THR A 32 3.23 -9.03 21.90
CA THR A 32 2.44 -7.80 22.07
C THR A 32 3.22 -6.72 22.81
N LEU A 33 3.98 -7.08 23.84
CA LEU A 33 4.82 -6.12 24.56
C LEU A 33 5.84 -5.47 23.61
N ALA A 34 6.48 -6.26 22.75
CA ALA A 34 7.36 -5.75 21.69
C ALA A 34 6.65 -4.80 20.69
N VAL A 35 5.35 -5.01 20.43
CA VAL A 35 4.53 -4.08 19.64
C VAL A 35 4.28 -2.78 20.37
N ILE A 36 3.95 -2.86 21.65
CA ILE A 36 3.66 -1.70 22.49
C ILE A 36 4.91 -0.86 22.67
N ASP A 37 6.05 -1.45 23.02
CA ASP A 37 7.31 -0.73 23.26
C ASP A 37 7.80 -0.02 21.99
N PHE A 38 7.71 -0.70 20.85
CA PHE A 38 8.01 -0.11 19.55
C PHE A 38 7.08 1.07 19.20
N LEU A 39 5.77 0.91 19.38
CA LEU A 39 4.82 1.98 19.13
C LEU A 39 5.05 3.14 20.10
N GLN A 40 5.43 2.87 21.35
CA GLN A 40 5.75 3.88 22.34
C GLN A 40 6.97 4.69 21.95
N GLU A 41 8.06 4.05 21.53
CA GLU A 41 9.27 4.72 21.07
C GLU A 41 8.96 5.68 19.91
N ARG A 42 8.23 5.20 18.90
CA ARG A 42 7.92 5.99 17.69
C ARG A 42 6.84 7.03 17.91
N PHE A 43 5.82 6.73 18.72
CA PHE A 43 4.80 7.71 19.08
C PHE A 43 5.36 8.77 20.01
N THR A 44 6.45 8.50 20.73
CA THR A 44 7.13 9.51 21.57
C THR A 44 8.06 10.39 20.72
N ASP A 45 8.83 9.80 19.80
CA ASP A 45 9.76 10.53 18.92
C ASP A 45 9.02 11.50 17.95
N GLN A 46 7.85 11.12 17.46
CA GLN A 46 7.00 11.97 16.60
C GLN A 46 5.74 12.47 17.31
N SER A 47 5.75 12.52 18.65
CA SER A 47 4.57 12.75 19.50
C SER A 47 3.73 13.95 19.12
N GLU A 48 4.32 15.13 18.95
CA GLU A 48 3.55 16.35 18.61
C GLU A 48 2.95 16.29 17.20
N ARG A 49 3.68 15.70 16.24
CA ARG A 49 3.24 15.58 14.84
C ARG A 49 2.13 14.56 14.67
N LEU A 50 2.30 13.39 15.30
CA LEU A 50 1.31 12.32 15.30
C LEU A 50 0.03 12.74 16.02
N THR A 51 0.15 13.29 17.24
CA THR A 51 -1.02 13.75 18.00
C THR A 51 -1.70 14.94 17.32
N GLY A 52 -0.94 15.84 16.68
CA GLY A 52 -1.47 16.91 15.84
C GLY A 52 -2.27 16.38 14.65
N ALA A 53 -1.71 15.43 13.90
CA ALA A 53 -2.37 14.81 12.75
C ALA A 53 -3.66 14.06 13.14
N LEU A 54 -3.63 13.29 14.23
CA LEU A 54 -4.81 12.57 14.75
C LEU A 54 -5.90 13.53 15.25
N THR A 55 -5.51 14.59 15.96
CA THR A 55 -6.45 15.62 16.43
C THR A 55 -7.11 16.33 15.25
N GLN A 56 -6.33 16.67 14.22
CA GLN A 56 -6.87 17.31 13.02
C GLN A 56 -7.76 16.36 12.22
N ALA A 57 -7.37 15.09 12.08
CA ALA A 57 -8.17 14.07 11.39
C ALA A 57 -9.54 13.87 12.06
N ASN A 58 -9.57 13.81 13.40
CA ASN A 58 -10.81 13.68 14.16
C ASN A 58 -11.73 14.89 13.98
N ARG A 59 -11.18 16.11 14.03
CA ARG A 59 -11.95 17.34 13.76
C ARG A 59 -12.54 17.37 12.35
N ARG A 60 -11.76 16.97 11.35
CA ARG A 60 -12.20 16.88 9.95
C ARG A 60 -13.27 15.79 9.78
N ALA A 61 -13.16 14.67 10.50
CA ALA A 61 -14.15 13.60 10.49
C ALA A 61 -15.52 14.06 11.02
N TRP A 62 -15.55 14.70 12.20
CA TRP A 62 -16.79 15.26 12.76
C TRP A 62 -17.40 16.35 11.87
N SER A 63 -16.56 17.19 11.26
CA SER A 63 -17.02 18.25 10.36
C SER A 63 -17.57 17.68 9.04
N SER A 64 -17.01 16.57 8.55
CA SER A 64 -17.53 15.86 7.38
C SER A 64 -18.88 15.22 7.67
N LEU A 65 -19.06 14.66 8.88
CA LEU A 65 -20.34 14.14 9.34
C LEU A 65 -21.39 15.26 9.47
N GLU A 66 -20.99 16.44 9.95
CA GLU A 66 -21.87 17.62 10.01
C GLU A 66 -22.37 18.04 8.62
N ILE A 67 -21.46 18.07 7.63
CA ILE A 67 -21.78 18.38 6.23
C ILE A 67 -22.71 17.31 5.63
N ALA A 68 -22.40 16.04 5.84
CA ALA A 68 -23.21 14.90 5.41
C ALA A 68 -24.66 14.99 5.94
N LEU A 69 -24.84 15.30 7.23
CA LEU A 69 -26.14 15.40 7.86
C LEU A 69 -26.93 16.64 7.41
N ALA A 70 -26.25 17.72 7.02
CA ALA A 70 -26.92 18.94 6.64
C ALA A 70 -27.32 18.99 5.15
N GLY A 71 -26.80 18.07 4.33
CA GLY A 71 -27.13 17.94 2.92
C GLY A 71 -26.70 19.14 2.07
N ASP A 72 -27.22 19.20 0.83
CA ASP A 72 -26.80 20.18 -0.19
C ASP A 72 -26.97 21.64 0.25
N SER A 73 -27.96 21.93 1.08
CA SER A 73 -28.23 23.28 1.59
C SER A 73 -27.10 23.88 2.42
N LEU A 74 -26.32 23.04 3.13
CA LEU A 74 -25.17 23.49 3.90
C LEU A 74 -23.91 23.54 3.02
N TRP A 75 -23.81 22.64 2.06
CA TRP A 75 -22.76 22.65 1.05
C TRP A 75 -22.75 23.95 0.25
N GLU A 76 -23.93 24.42 -0.16
CA GLU A 76 -24.11 25.70 -0.86
C GLU A 76 -23.77 26.91 0.02
N ARG A 77 -24.14 26.89 1.31
CA ARG A 77 -23.79 27.98 2.25
C ARG A 77 -22.30 28.01 2.58
N CYS A 78 -21.68 26.85 2.76
CA CYS A 78 -20.23 26.74 2.87
C CYS A 78 -19.55 27.30 1.60
N ARG A 79 -20.14 27.09 0.42
CA ARG A 79 -19.63 27.59 -0.87
C ARG A 79 -19.41 29.10 -0.90
N LEU A 80 -20.29 29.86 -0.22
CA LEU A 80 -20.29 31.32 -0.17
C LEU A 80 -19.38 31.93 0.91
N LEU A 81 -18.99 31.17 1.94
CA LEU A 81 -18.27 31.69 3.11
C LEU A 81 -16.73 31.55 3.03
N VAL A 82 -16.17 31.12 1.90
CA VAL A 82 -14.77 30.68 1.79
C VAL A 82 -13.95 31.63 0.92
N ALA A 83 -13.14 32.47 1.58
CA ALA A 83 -12.13 33.31 0.96
C ALA A 83 -10.69 32.79 1.15
N SER A 84 -10.46 31.77 1.99
CA SER A 84 -9.13 31.21 2.27
C SER A 84 -8.79 29.96 1.43
N SER A 85 -7.50 29.69 1.21
CA SER A 85 -7.00 28.52 0.47
C SER A 85 -7.19 27.19 1.22
N GLU A 86 -7.10 27.19 2.55
CA GLU A 86 -7.24 26.00 3.40
C GLU A 86 -8.68 25.46 3.39
N ASP A 87 -9.67 26.35 3.43
CA ASP A 87 -11.10 26.00 3.36
C ASP A 87 -11.48 25.35 2.02
N ARG A 88 -10.75 25.66 0.94
CA ARG A 88 -10.94 25.05 -0.39
C ARG A 88 -10.42 23.61 -0.43
N ALA A 89 -9.22 23.37 0.08
CA ALA A 89 -8.61 22.04 0.13
C ALA A 89 -9.44 21.09 1.01
N PHE A 90 -9.86 21.55 2.19
CA PHE A 90 -10.74 20.79 3.06
C PHE A 90 -12.05 20.42 2.36
N ARG A 91 -12.70 21.37 1.67
CA ARG A 91 -13.93 21.10 0.91
C ARG A 91 -13.71 20.02 -0.15
N GLN A 92 -12.64 20.09 -0.93
CA GLN A 92 -12.36 19.09 -1.95
C GLN A 92 -12.20 17.69 -1.36
N GLN A 93 -11.51 17.57 -0.22
CA GLN A 93 -11.34 16.31 0.50
C GLN A 93 -12.68 15.76 1.03
N VAL A 94 -13.53 16.63 1.60
CA VAL A 94 -14.88 16.26 2.05
C VAL A 94 -15.74 15.80 0.87
N ARG A 95 -15.69 16.50 -0.27
CA ARG A 95 -16.47 16.13 -1.46
C ARG A 95 -16.06 14.76 -1.98
N ALA A 96 -14.75 14.53 -2.15
CA ALA A 96 -14.22 13.24 -2.58
C ALA A 96 -14.62 12.11 -1.63
N PHE A 97 -14.64 12.37 -0.32
CA PHE A 97 -15.11 11.41 0.68
C PHE A 97 -16.60 11.08 0.55
N LEU A 98 -17.45 12.11 0.40
CA LEU A 98 -18.91 11.94 0.27
C LEU A 98 -19.29 11.28 -1.05
N ASP A 99 -18.58 11.59 -2.14
CA ASP A 99 -18.78 10.93 -3.44
C ASP A 99 -18.36 9.44 -3.40
N ALA A 100 -17.35 9.10 -2.60
CA ALA A 100 -16.88 7.72 -2.41
C ALA A 100 -17.71 6.91 -1.38
N THR A 101 -18.56 7.58 -0.59
CA THR A 101 -19.32 6.95 0.50
C THR A 101 -20.80 7.32 0.38
N PRO A 102 -21.60 6.59 -0.42
CA PRO A 102 -23.01 6.93 -0.64
C PRO A 102 -23.80 6.87 0.69
N LEU A 103 -24.38 8.01 1.08
CA LEU A 103 -25.13 8.20 2.33
C LEU A 103 -26.60 7.76 2.26
N GLY A 104 -26.97 6.98 1.23
CA GLY A 104 -28.36 6.63 0.90
C GLY A 104 -29.09 5.80 1.95
N GLU A 105 -28.41 5.40 3.02
CA GLU A 105 -28.91 4.49 4.07
C GLU A 105 -29.15 5.19 5.42
N LEU A 106 -29.00 6.52 5.51
CA LEU A 106 -29.25 7.25 6.76
C LEU A 106 -30.74 7.21 7.14
N PRO A 107 -31.10 7.05 8.43
CA PRO A 107 -32.50 7.09 8.86
C PRO A 107 -33.15 8.43 8.52
N GLY A 108 -34.48 8.45 8.40
CA GLY A 108 -35.28 9.53 7.79
C GLY A 108 -34.98 10.96 8.26
N ASP A 109 -35.48 11.95 7.50
CA ASP A 109 -35.12 13.38 7.63
C ASP A 109 -35.20 13.97 9.05
N GLN A 110 -36.13 13.50 9.87
CA GLN A 110 -36.25 13.93 11.27
C GLN A 110 -35.03 13.50 12.11
N PHE A 111 -34.64 12.22 12.02
CA PHE A 111 -33.47 11.67 12.71
C PHE A 111 -32.19 12.40 12.29
N ARG A 112 -32.05 12.71 11.00
CA ARG A 112 -30.92 13.49 10.46
C ARG A 112 -30.82 14.88 11.09
N ARG A 113 -31.95 15.60 11.22
CA ARG A 113 -32.00 16.94 11.85
C ARG A 113 -31.67 16.90 13.33
N GLU A 114 -32.16 15.89 14.05
CA GLU A 114 -31.85 15.68 15.46
C GLU A 114 -30.35 15.40 15.67
N CYS A 115 -29.76 14.53 14.85
CA CYS A 115 -28.32 14.26 14.86
C CYS A 115 -27.50 15.52 14.58
N LEU A 116 -27.88 16.32 13.57
CA LEU A 116 -27.20 17.57 13.24
C LEU A 116 -27.25 18.57 14.40
N THR A 117 -28.40 18.68 15.06
CA THR A 117 -28.59 19.57 16.21
C THR A 117 -27.72 19.14 17.38
N GLN A 118 -27.70 17.85 17.70
CA GLN A 118 -26.88 17.29 18.76
C GLN A 118 -25.39 17.40 18.46
N LEU A 119 -24.96 17.15 17.21
CA LEU A 119 -23.57 17.32 16.78
C LEU A 119 -23.06 18.75 16.96
N ARG A 120 -23.89 19.74 16.60
CA ARG A 120 -23.56 21.16 16.83
C ARG A 120 -23.53 21.55 18.31
N ALA A 121 -24.39 20.95 19.12
CA ALA A 121 -24.35 21.15 20.57
C ALA A 121 -23.07 20.55 21.16
N ALA A 122 -22.72 19.32 20.78
CA ALA A 122 -21.51 18.62 21.17
C ALA A 122 -20.22 19.36 20.76
N LYS A 123 -20.20 19.93 19.56
CA LYS A 123 -19.08 20.74 19.05
C LYS A 123 -18.94 22.05 19.82
N ARG A 124 -20.06 22.73 20.12
CA ARG A 124 -20.06 23.99 20.91
C ARG A 124 -19.65 23.78 22.36
N SER A 125 -19.99 22.63 22.96
CA SER A 125 -19.55 22.29 24.32
C SER A 125 -18.09 21.81 24.38
N GLY A 126 -17.44 21.61 23.23
CA GLY A 126 -16.06 21.13 23.14
C GLY A 126 -15.90 19.65 23.49
N CYS A 127 -16.98 18.90 23.75
CA CYS A 127 -16.92 17.52 24.23
C CYS A 127 -16.31 16.53 23.21
N LEU A 128 -16.40 16.82 21.91
CA LEU A 128 -15.88 15.98 20.83
C LEU A 128 -14.35 15.97 20.77
N ASP A 129 -13.73 17.09 21.13
CA ASP A 129 -12.28 17.30 21.11
C ASP A 129 -11.68 17.32 22.53
N ALA A 130 -12.51 17.09 23.56
CA ALA A 130 -12.09 17.20 24.93
C ALA A 130 -11.12 16.06 25.31
N GLY A 131 -10.01 16.46 25.92
CA GLY A 131 -8.91 15.58 26.29
C GLY A 131 -7.61 15.98 25.60
N ARG A 132 -6.52 15.34 25.99
CA ARG A 132 -5.24 15.36 25.25
C ARG A 132 -4.94 13.92 24.85
N LEU A 133 -4.43 13.75 23.63
CA LEU A 133 -3.86 12.47 23.22
C LEU A 133 -2.56 12.28 23.99
N ASP A 134 -2.50 11.21 24.78
CA ASP A 134 -1.25 10.74 25.36
C ASP A 134 -0.64 9.71 24.41
N PRO A 135 0.52 10.00 23.77
CA PRO A 135 1.17 9.08 22.85
C PRO A 135 1.46 7.71 23.46
N ALA A 136 1.81 7.65 24.76
CA ALA A 136 2.14 6.39 25.42
C ALA A 136 0.90 5.52 25.65
N THR A 137 -0.22 6.13 26.05
CA THR A 137 -1.51 5.45 26.17
C THR A 137 -2.05 5.04 24.80
N LEU A 138 -1.93 5.89 23.77
CA LEU A 138 -2.32 5.56 22.41
C LEU A 138 -1.51 4.36 21.86
N ALA A 139 -0.19 4.35 22.05
CA ALA A 139 0.67 3.23 21.64
C ALA A 139 0.30 1.92 22.35
N ARG A 140 -0.01 1.98 23.65
CA ARG A 140 -0.45 0.81 24.43
C ARG A 140 -1.78 0.27 23.94
N GLU A 141 -2.76 1.14 23.73
CA GLU A 141 -4.10 0.75 23.29
C GLU A 141 -4.10 0.24 21.84
N VAL A 142 -3.38 0.91 20.94
CA VAL A 142 -3.21 0.46 19.54
C VAL A 142 -2.41 -0.84 19.49
N GLY A 143 -1.34 -0.97 20.28
CA GLY A 143 -0.54 -2.19 20.36
C GLY A 143 -1.30 -3.37 20.95
N SER A 144 -2.23 -3.12 21.89
CA SER A 144 -3.10 -4.18 22.42
C SER A 144 -4.00 -4.82 21.35
N LEU A 145 -4.29 -4.10 20.26
CA LEU A 145 -5.03 -4.65 19.12
C LEU A 145 -4.25 -5.77 18.43
N ALA A 146 -2.91 -5.79 18.53
CA ALA A 146 -2.07 -6.85 17.96
C ALA A 146 -2.23 -8.21 18.64
N ARG A 147 -2.82 -8.26 19.84
CA ARG A 147 -3.21 -9.52 20.51
C ARG A 147 -4.26 -10.30 19.74
N HIS A 148 -5.00 -9.61 18.86
CA HIS A 148 -6.09 -10.19 18.11
C HIS A 148 -5.63 -10.43 16.67
N GLY A 149 -5.04 -11.60 16.40
CA GLY A 149 -4.72 -12.01 15.02
C GLY A 149 -5.95 -12.43 14.20
N ASP A 150 -7.10 -12.60 14.85
CA ASP A 150 -8.38 -12.92 14.24
C ASP A 150 -9.09 -11.64 13.76
N PRO A 151 -9.37 -11.50 12.45
CA PRO A 151 -10.09 -10.36 11.88
C PRO A 151 -11.46 -10.10 12.51
N LEU A 152 -12.17 -11.13 12.97
CA LEU A 152 -13.48 -10.99 13.60
C LEU A 152 -13.35 -10.38 15.01
N LYS A 153 -12.39 -10.86 15.81
CA LYS A 153 -12.13 -10.30 17.15
C LYS A 153 -11.66 -8.84 17.10
N LEU A 154 -10.94 -8.46 16.05
CA LEU A 154 -10.56 -7.06 15.81
C LEU A 154 -11.79 -6.18 15.55
N LEU A 155 -12.75 -6.67 14.76
CA LEU A 155 -14.01 -5.96 14.53
C LEU A 155 -14.82 -5.84 15.83
N ASP A 156 -14.80 -6.85 16.70
CA ASP A 156 -15.47 -6.79 18.00
C ASP A 156 -14.85 -5.74 18.94
N VAL A 157 -13.52 -5.59 18.91
CA VAL A 157 -12.84 -4.51 19.66
C VAL A 157 -13.20 -3.14 19.09
N GLU A 158 -13.22 -2.97 17.77
CA GLU A 158 -13.64 -1.72 17.14
C GLU A 158 -15.08 -1.35 17.52
N ASN A 159 -16.00 -2.33 17.48
CA ASN A 159 -17.39 -2.12 17.83
C ASN A 159 -17.52 -1.69 19.29
N ARG A 160 -16.80 -2.32 20.22
CA ARG A 160 -16.81 -1.94 21.65
C ARG A 160 -16.29 -0.53 21.89
N LEU A 161 -15.21 -0.13 21.20
CA LEU A 161 -14.69 1.24 21.30
C LEU A 161 -15.72 2.26 20.82
N LEU A 162 -16.43 1.94 19.75
CA LEU A 162 -17.46 2.79 19.16
C LEU A 162 -18.74 2.84 19.99
N GLU A 163 -19.16 1.71 20.56
CA GLU A 163 -20.27 1.63 21.52
C GLU A 163 -19.97 2.46 22.77
N GLY A 164 -18.75 2.38 23.30
CA GLY A 164 -18.31 3.23 24.40
C GLY A 164 -18.36 4.72 24.04
N MET A 165 -17.99 5.10 22.81
CA MET A 165 -18.17 6.48 22.35
C MET A 165 -19.64 6.89 22.29
N ALA A 166 -20.52 5.99 21.85
CA ALA A 166 -21.95 6.25 21.77
C ALA A 166 -22.59 6.41 23.15
N ASP A 167 -22.19 5.61 24.13
CA ASP A 167 -22.64 5.73 25.52
C ASP A 167 -22.22 7.07 26.12
N ASN A 168 -20.95 7.48 25.92
CA ASN A 168 -20.49 8.80 26.35
C ASN A 168 -21.34 9.94 25.75
N LEU A 169 -21.75 9.83 24.47
CA LEU A 169 -22.62 10.82 23.84
C LEU A 169 -24.05 10.78 24.40
N ARG A 170 -24.60 9.60 24.68
CA ARG A 170 -25.93 9.44 25.29
C ARG A 170 -25.98 10.04 26.69
N GLU A 171 -24.96 9.82 27.51
CA GLU A 171 -24.84 10.40 28.86
C GLU A 171 -24.82 11.94 28.85
N GLN A 172 -24.35 12.54 27.74
CA GLN A 172 -24.34 14.00 27.55
C GLN A 172 -25.61 14.55 26.89
N GLY A 173 -26.65 13.73 26.74
CA GLY A 173 -27.90 14.13 26.10
C GLY A 173 -27.85 14.17 24.56
N HIS A 174 -26.84 13.54 23.96
CA HIS A 174 -26.67 13.42 22.50
C HIS A 174 -27.06 12.02 21.99
N GLY A 175 -28.27 11.56 22.35
CA GLY A 175 -28.73 10.20 22.11
C GLY A 175 -28.84 9.80 20.63
N SER A 176 -29.42 10.66 19.79
CA SER A 176 -29.57 10.41 18.34
C SER A 176 -28.20 10.38 17.64
N LEU A 177 -27.27 11.25 18.05
CA LEU A 177 -25.88 11.24 17.57
C LEU A 177 -25.14 9.97 18.01
N GLY A 178 -25.33 9.52 19.25
CA GLY A 178 -24.79 8.25 19.73
C GLY A 178 -25.32 7.05 18.93
N GLN A 179 -26.60 7.06 18.53
CA GLN A 179 -27.15 6.05 17.62
C GLN A 179 -26.50 6.12 16.23
N LEU A 180 -26.35 7.32 15.67
CA LEU A 180 -25.79 7.53 14.34
C LEU A 180 -24.36 6.98 14.20
N ILE A 181 -23.48 7.21 15.18
CA ILE A 181 -22.07 6.83 15.03
C ILE A 181 -21.84 5.32 15.03
N VAL A 182 -22.79 4.52 15.54
CA VAL A 182 -22.73 3.05 15.56
C VAL A 182 -23.43 2.43 14.35
N LEU A 183 -24.22 3.20 13.60
CA LEU A 183 -24.88 2.70 12.39
C LEU A 183 -23.85 2.21 11.38
N LYS A 184 -24.02 0.94 10.98
CA LYS A 184 -23.21 0.28 9.96
C LYS A 184 -24.01 0.25 8.66
N PRO A 185 -23.49 0.79 7.55
CA PRO A 185 -24.08 0.55 6.24
C PRO A 185 -23.95 -0.94 5.86
N GLU A 186 -24.75 -1.42 4.89
CA GLU A 186 -24.70 -2.80 4.40
C GLU A 186 -23.31 -3.22 3.88
N SER A 187 -22.47 -2.24 3.54
CA SER A 187 -21.09 -2.36 3.03
C SER A 187 -19.97 -2.19 4.07
N GLY A 188 -20.27 -2.09 5.38
CA GLY A 188 -19.26 -2.26 6.43
C GLY A 188 -19.07 -1.10 7.43
N THR A 189 -17.86 -0.53 7.51
CA THR A 189 -17.38 0.31 8.63
C THR A 189 -18.23 1.58 8.85
N PRO A 190 -18.56 1.96 10.09
CA PRO A 190 -19.31 3.18 10.40
C PRO A 190 -18.69 4.46 9.82
N LEU A 191 -19.54 5.37 9.35
CA LEU A 191 -19.14 6.54 8.56
C LEU A 191 -18.10 7.42 9.28
N LEU A 192 -18.26 7.63 10.58
CA LEU A 192 -17.32 8.43 11.39
C LEU A 192 -15.92 7.82 11.42
N VAL A 193 -15.84 6.49 11.53
CA VAL A 193 -14.57 5.74 11.54
C VAL A 193 -13.91 5.80 10.16
N THR A 194 -14.69 5.64 9.10
CA THR A 194 -14.22 5.78 7.72
C THR A 194 -13.66 7.18 7.46
N ALA A 195 -14.34 8.22 7.93
CA ALA A 195 -13.88 9.61 7.80
C ALA A 195 -12.57 9.84 8.57
N ALA A 196 -12.48 9.40 9.84
CA ALA A 196 -11.27 9.57 10.65
C ALA A 196 -10.05 8.87 10.04
N ARG A 197 -10.23 7.64 9.53
CA ARG A 197 -9.19 6.89 8.81
C ARG A 197 -8.75 7.60 7.54
N TYR A 198 -9.70 8.11 6.75
CA TYR A 198 -9.40 8.84 5.51
C TYR A 198 -8.54 10.08 5.78
N PHE A 199 -8.96 10.95 6.70
CA PHE A 199 -8.22 12.17 7.00
C PHE A 199 -6.88 11.92 7.68
N PHE A 200 -6.79 10.90 8.53
CA PHE A 200 -5.51 10.53 9.14
C PHE A 200 -4.53 10.01 8.09
N ARG A 201 -4.98 9.13 7.19
CA ARG A 201 -4.15 8.65 6.07
C ARG A 201 -3.63 9.80 5.22
N ARG A 202 -4.50 10.76 4.87
CA ARG A 202 -4.10 11.97 4.12
C ARG A 202 -3.10 12.83 4.89
N ALA A 203 -3.29 13.03 6.20
CA ALA A 203 -2.35 13.77 7.03
C ALA A 203 -0.96 13.09 7.09
N VAL A 204 -0.93 11.74 7.12
CA VAL A 204 0.32 10.98 7.05
C VAL A 204 0.97 11.08 5.68
N GLU A 205 0.20 10.99 4.59
CA GLU A 205 0.71 11.15 3.21
C GLU A 205 1.28 12.56 2.94
N GLU A 206 0.68 13.60 3.54
CA GLU A 206 1.07 15.00 3.36
C GLU A 206 2.28 15.40 4.23
N ASP A 207 2.53 14.73 5.36
CA ASP A 207 3.71 14.96 6.21
C ASP A 207 4.77 13.88 5.97
N ALA A 208 5.77 14.22 5.14
CA ALA A 208 6.88 13.32 4.82
C ALA A 208 7.58 12.76 6.08
N LYS A 209 7.79 13.54 7.15
CA LYS A 209 8.46 13.03 8.34
C LYS A 209 7.59 12.04 9.11
N LEU A 210 6.27 12.31 9.18
CA LEU A 210 5.31 11.38 9.77
C LEU A 210 5.19 10.09 8.94
N PHE A 211 5.19 10.21 7.61
CA PHE A 211 5.21 9.07 6.69
C PHE A 211 6.47 8.22 6.88
N HIS A 212 7.66 8.81 6.87
CA HIS A 212 8.92 8.07 7.04
C HIS A 212 9.00 7.44 8.44
N GLY A 213 8.57 8.13 9.49
CA GLY A 213 8.54 7.58 10.86
C GLY A 213 7.62 6.36 11.02
N LEU A 214 6.49 6.33 10.28
CA LEU A 214 5.53 5.22 10.30
C LEU A 214 5.83 4.12 9.26
N ALA A 215 6.54 4.43 8.17
CA ALA A 215 6.91 3.48 7.12
C ALA A 215 8.18 2.66 7.44
N PHE A 216 9.17 3.27 8.12
CA PHE A 216 10.39 2.58 8.57
C PHE A 216 10.05 1.44 9.58
N ALA A 217 9.00 1.64 10.36
CA ALA A 217 8.42 0.68 11.28
C ALA A 217 8.00 -0.66 10.65
N GLN A 218 7.55 -0.60 9.39
CA GLN A 218 7.09 -1.78 8.66
C GLN A 218 8.28 -2.56 8.05
N LEU A 219 9.40 -1.88 7.79
CA LEU A 219 10.60 -2.44 7.15
C LEU A 219 11.60 -3.04 8.15
N GLU A 220 11.89 -2.36 9.27
CA GLU A 220 12.86 -2.87 10.28
C GLU A 220 12.41 -4.20 10.91
N ARG A 221 11.10 -4.43 11.11
CA ARG A 221 10.61 -5.72 11.63
C ARG A 221 10.52 -6.84 10.61
N LEU A 222 10.33 -6.54 9.32
CA LEU A 222 10.44 -7.58 8.29
C LEU A 222 11.85 -8.18 8.30
N GLN A 223 12.86 -7.36 8.59
CA GLN A 223 14.25 -7.77 8.72
C GLN A 223 14.52 -8.52 10.05
N GLN A 224 14.09 -7.97 11.20
CA GLN A 224 14.28 -8.60 12.51
C GLN A 224 13.51 -9.94 12.64
N SER A 225 12.29 -10.02 12.08
CA SER A 225 11.49 -11.25 12.14
C SER A 225 12.03 -12.37 11.25
N GLN A 226 12.77 -12.02 10.19
CA GLN A 226 13.53 -12.97 9.39
C GLN A 226 14.78 -13.43 10.14
N GLU A 227 15.51 -12.54 10.79
CA GLU A 227 16.70 -12.87 11.59
C GLU A 227 16.38 -13.80 12.79
N ASP A 228 15.33 -13.49 13.57
CA ASP A 228 14.86 -14.38 14.66
C ASP A 228 14.34 -15.73 14.14
N GLY A 229 13.74 -15.71 12.94
CA GLY A 229 13.26 -16.89 12.25
C GLY A 229 14.40 -17.80 11.81
N PHE A 230 15.50 -17.23 11.33
CA PHE A 230 16.72 -17.95 10.98
C PHE A 230 17.48 -18.46 12.21
N GLU A 231 17.46 -17.73 13.31
CA GLU A 231 18.09 -18.16 14.57
C GLU A 231 17.33 -19.31 15.25
N SER A 232 15.99 -19.28 15.20
CA SER A 232 15.14 -20.41 15.63
C SER A 232 15.31 -21.61 14.69
N LEU A 233 15.47 -21.38 13.38
CA LEU A 233 15.83 -22.43 12.42
C LEU A 233 17.20 -23.04 12.75
N ARG A 234 18.19 -22.21 13.11
CA ARG A 234 19.56 -22.64 13.48
C ARG A 234 19.55 -23.59 14.67
N GLN A 235 18.78 -23.30 15.72
CA GLN A 235 18.64 -24.19 16.89
C GLN A 235 17.94 -25.52 16.55
N VAL A 236 16.95 -25.50 15.66
CA VAL A 236 16.25 -26.70 15.20
C VAL A 236 17.13 -27.54 14.26
N LEU A 237 17.97 -26.89 13.43
CA LEU A 237 18.95 -27.52 12.55
C LEU A 237 20.07 -28.21 13.34
N GLU A 238 20.54 -27.62 14.44
CA GLU A 238 21.54 -28.22 15.33
C GLU A 238 21.03 -29.50 16.01
N GLN A 239 19.72 -29.64 16.22
CA GLN A 239 19.12 -30.81 16.88
C GLN A 239 18.76 -31.96 15.91
N GLN A 240 18.78 -31.73 14.60
CA GLN A 240 18.36 -32.70 13.57
C GLN A 240 19.44 -32.97 12.50
N GLY A 241 20.67 -32.48 12.71
CA GLY A 241 21.76 -32.37 11.72
C GLY A 241 22.03 -33.64 10.89
N ASP A 242 22.23 -34.79 11.53
CA ASP A 242 22.68 -36.03 10.84
C ASP A 242 21.65 -36.61 9.86
N ARG A 243 20.36 -36.32 10.06
CA ARG A 243 19.27 -36.81 9.18
C ARG A 243 18.96 -35.83 8.06
N LEU A 244 19.27 -34.55 8.26
CA LEU A 244 19.10 -33.50 7.27
C LEU A 244 20.26 -33.48 6.26
N GLU A 245 21.49 -33.81 6.67
CA GLU A 245 22.66 -33.80 5.77
C GLU A 245 22.50 -34.78 4.59
N LYS A 246 21.94 -35.97 4.83
CA LYS A 246 21.59 -36.94 3.77
C LYS A 246 20.45 -36.51 2.85
N LEU A 247 19.51 -35.71 3.33
CA LEU A 247 18.40 -35.18 2.52
C LEU A 247 18.78 -33.85 1.85
N LEU A 248 19.75 -33.13 2.42
CA LEU A 248 20.32 -31.90 1.87
C LEU A 248 21.29 -32.20 0.72
N ASP A 249 22.03 -33.31 0.73
CA ASP A 249 22.80 -33.71 -0.46
C ASP A 249 21.90 -34.00 -1.67
N GLU A 250 20.66 -34.47 -1.44
CA GLU A 250 19.66 -34.69 -2.50
C GLU A 250 18.86 -33.41 -2.84
N VAL A 251 18.75 -32.43 -1.94
CA VAL A 251 17.94 -31.20 -2.12
C VAL A 251 18.78 -29.96 -2.48
N LEU A 252 20.06 -29.86 -2.07
CA LEU A 252 20.99 -28.81 -2.53
C LEU A 252 21.36 -28.98 -4.01
N ALA A 253 21.25 -30.19 -4.54
CA ALA A 253 21.30 -30.42 -5.99
C ALA A 253 20.08 -29.82 -6.73
N VAL A 254 18.97 -29.53 -6.03
CA VAL A 254 17.70 -29.09 -6.63
C VAL A 254 17.33 -27.63 -6.29
N VAL A 255 17.77 -27.10 -5.14
CA VAL A 255 17.35 -25.76 -4.66
C VAL A 255 18.35 -24.64 -4.99
N SER A 256 19.59 -24.96 -5.37
CA SER A 256 20.53 -23.96 -5.93
C SER A 256 20.39 -23.72 -7.43
N GLU A 257 19.49 -24.42 -8.14
CA GLU A 257 19.39 -24.32 -9.60
C GLU A 257 18.31 -23.35 -10.15
N THR A 258 17.42 -22.77 -9.35
CA THR A 258 16.36 -21.90 -9.92
C THR A 258 16.09 -20.67 -9.10
N HIS A 259 16.92 -19.63 -9.25
CA HIS A 259 16.57 -18.21 -9.45
C HIS A 259 17.83 -17.49 -9.99
N VAL A 260 18.36 -17.97 -11.12
CA VAL A 260 19.37 -17.23 -11.88
C VAL A 260 18.68 -16.00 -12.47
N ALA A 261 19.15 -14.79 -12.14
CA ALA A 261 18.70 -13.57 -12.83
C ALA A 261 19.02 -13.72 -14.32
N VAL A 262 18.00 -13.94 -15.15
CA VAL A 262 18.18 -14.37 -16.54
C VAL A 262 18.66 -13.22 -17.44
N LEU A 263 18.46 -11.98 -17.01
CA LEU A 263 18.92 -10.75 -17.65
C LEU A 263 19.99 -10.04 -16.80
N ASP A 264 21.10 -10.74 -16.52
CA ASP A 264 22.21 -10.16 -15.76
C ASP A 264 23.08 -9.22 -16.63
N ILE A 265 22.94 -7.92 -16.36
CA ILE A 265 23.70 -6.84 -17.00
C ILE A 265 25.22 -6.98 -16.81
N GLN A 266 25.69 -7.57 -15.70
CA GLN A 266 27.12 -7.74 -15.43
C GLN A 266 27.70 -8.90 -16.25
N GLU A 267 26.97 -10.00 -16.39
CA GLU A 267 27.36 -11.10 -17.29
C GLU A 267 27.39 -10.62 -18.74
N GLU A 268 26.38 -9.84 -19.16
CA GLU A 268 26.36 -9.27 -20.50
C GLU A 268 27.54 -8.31 -20.74
N GLN A 269 27.87 -7.45 -19.77
CA GLN A 269 29.04 -6.57 -19.82
C GLN A 269 30.34 -7.36 -20.02
N ARG A 270 30.51 -8.49 -19.31
CA ARG A 270 31.69 -9.36 -19.47
C ARG A 270 31.78 -9.96 -20.87
N ARG A 271 30.65 -10.33 -21.49
CA ARG A 271 30.60 -10.86 -22.86
C ARG A 271 30.89 -9.80 -23.92
N GLN A 272 30.42 -8.57 -23.73
CA GLN A 272 30.58 -7.45 -24.67
C GLN A 272 31.99 -6.83 -24.65
N GLY A 273 32.76 -7.06 -23.59
CA GLY A 273 34.14 -6.59 -23.46
C GLY A 273 34.27 -5.06 -23.27
N GLU A 274 35.49 -4.53 -23.50
CA GLU A 274 35.84 -3.13 -23.18
C GLU A 274 35.06 -2.09 -24.01
N GLN A 275 34.61 -2.44 -25.22
CA GLN A 275 34.11 -1.47 -26.19
C GLN A 275 32.82 -0.75 -25.75
N ASN A 276 32.02 -1.36 -24.86
CA ASN A 276 30.78 -0.79 -24.33
C ASN A 276 30.83 -0.58 -22.81
N ARG A 277 32.00 -0.78 -22.18
CA ARG A 277 32.13 -0.84 -20.71
C ARG A 277 31.61 0.42 -20.02
N ASP A 278 31.79 1.58 -20.63
CA ASP A 278 31.36 2.87 -20.10
C ASP A 278 29.84 2.99 -19.92
N ILE A 279 29.05 2.52 -20.88
CA ILE A 279 27.58 2.63 -20.80
C ILE A 279 27.02 1.64 -19.79
N TYR A 280 27.58 0.43 -19.73
CA TYR A 280 27.25 -0.54 -18.69
C TYR A 280 27.56 0.01 -17.29
N ASN A 281 28.74 0.59 -17.08
CA ASN A 281 29.10 1.19 -15.80
C ASN A 281 28.15 2.35 -15.43
N ALA A 282 27.80 3.19 -16.39
CA ALA A 282 26.86 4.28 -16.16
C ALA A 282 25.48 3.76 -15.71
N VAL A 283 24.92 2.76 -16.43
CA VAL A 283 23.63 2.13 -16.07
C VAL A 283 23.70 1.44 -14.72
N ILE A 284 24.71 0.60 -14.48
CA ILE A 284 24.89 -0.13 -13.21
C ILE A 284 25.01 0.84 -12.03
N ASN A 285 25.75 1.93 -12.19
CA ASN A 285 25.90 2.94 -11.14
C ASN A 285 24.59 3.64 -10.81
N VAL A 286 23.77 3.96 -11.83
CA VAL A 286 22.45 4.58 -11.62
C VAL A 286 21.49 3.57 -11.00
N GLN A 287 21.44 2.33 -11.48
CA GLN A 287 20.60 1.27 -10.89
C GLN A 287 20.97 0.98 -9.44
N ARG A 288 22.27 0.97 -9.09
CA ARG A 288 22.73 0.78 -7.70
C ARG A 288 22.26 1.91 -6.79
N LYS A 289 22.32 3.16 -7.26
CA LYS A 289 21.83 4.32 -6.50
C LYS A 289 20.32 4.28 -6.27
N LEU A 290 19.57 3.64 -7.16
CA LEU A 290 18.12 3.53 -7.11
C LEU A 290 17.62 2.17 -6.56
N ASP A 291 18.52 1.29 -6.11
CA ASP A 291 18.23 -0.07 -5.64
C ASP A 291 17.45 -0.95 -6.65
N LEU A 292 17.72 -0.78 -7.95
CA LEU A 292 17.07 -1.49 -9.07
C LEU A 292 17.87 -2.69 -9.60
N LEU A 293 18.98 -3.04 -8.96
CA LEU A 293 19.85 -4.13 -9.42
C LEU A 293 19.24 -5.51 -9.06
N GLN A 294 19.21 -6.41 -10.04
CA GLN A 294 18.83 -7.83 -9.92
C GLN A 294 17.37 -8.15 -9.53
N GLN A 295 16.44 -7.19 -9.64
CA GLN A 295 15.02 -7.44 -9.37
C GLN A 295 14.13 -7.09 -10.58
N GLU A 296 13.00 -7.77 -10.71
CA GLU A 296 11.90 -7.37 -11.62
C GLU A 296 11.32 -6.02 -11.17
N VAL A 297 10.77 -5.22 -12.09
CA VAL A 297 10.20 -3.89 -11.78
C VAL A 297 9.06 -4.03 -10.79
N ARG A 298 9.13 -3.57 -9.55
CA ARG A 298 7.99 -3.66 -8.61
C ARG A 298 7.10 -2.42 -8.70
N PRO A 299 5.83 -2.50 -8.25
CA PRO A 299 4.94 -1.33 -8.20
C PRO A 299 5.51 -0.15 -7.39
N ARG A 300 6.35 -0.43 -6.38
CA ARG A 300 7.05 0.58 -5.59
C ARG A 300 8.17 1.32 -6.34
N ASP A 301 8.61 0.77 -7.47
CA ASP A 301 9.73 1.32 -8.24
C ASP A 301 9.26 2.44 -9.19
N SER A 302 7.96 2.52 -9.46
CA SER A 302 7.31 3.63 -10.19
C SER A 302 7.53 4.95 -9.45
N LEU A 303 8.02 5.98 -10.15
CA LEU A 303 8.28 7.32 -9.62
C LEU A 303 9.30 7.38 -8.45
N SER A 304 10.16 6.36 -8.33
CA SER A 304 11.24 6.31 -7.33
C SER A 304 12.29 7.42 -7.50
N ILE A 305 12.35 8.07 -8.68
CA ILE A 305 13.25 9.18 -8.96
C ILE A 305 12.65 10.51 -8.48
N ARG A 306 13.17 11.01 -7.36
CA ARG A 306 12.62 12.13 -6.59
C ARG A 306 13.23 13.48 -6.94
N THR A 307 14.38 13.52 -7.61
CA THR A 307 15.08 14.78 -7.92
C THR A 307 15.25 15.04 -9.42
N ASP A 308 15.21 16.32 -9.81
CA ASP A 308 15.51 16.75 -11.18
C ASP A 308 16.94 16.40 -11.62
N GLY A 309 17.86 16.18 -10.66
CA GLY A 309 19.21 15.70 -10.92
C GLY A 309 19.22 14.23 -11.39
N GLU A 310 18.54 13.35 -10.66
CA GLU A 310 18.46 11.92 -11.01
C GLU A 310 17.67 11.69 -12.30
N ARG A 311 16.59 12.46 -12.55
CA ARG A 311 15.87 12.38 -13.83
C ARG A 311 16.76 12.77 -15.01
N ARG A 312 17.63 13.78 -14.83
CA ARG A 312 18.61 14.16 -15.86
C ARG A 312 19.63 13.05 -16.10
N LEU A 313 20.15 12.42 -15.05
CA LEU A 313 21.08 11.29 -15.18
C LEU A 313 20.45 10.10 -15.92
N VAL A 314 19.20 9.76 -15.62
CA VAL A 314 18.50 8.69 -16.37
C VAL A 314 18.32 9.06 -17.84
N ARG A 315 17.87 10.29 -18.14
CA ARG A 315 17.74 10.74 -19.53
C ARG A 315 19.07 10.69 -20.30
N GLU A 316 20.15 11.14 -19.68
CA GLU A 316 21.49 11.12 -20.28
C GLU A 316 21.92 9.69 -20.64
N VAL A 317 21.71 8.74 -19.72
CA VAL A 317 22.06 7.33 -19.95
C VAL A 317 21.18 6.69 -21.02
N VAL A 318 19.87 6.96 -21.01
CA VAL A 318 18.93 6.48 -22.04
C VAL A 318 19.28 7.05 -23.41
N GLU A 319 19.59 8.35 -23.50
CA GLU A 319 19.99 9.00 -24.75
C GLU A 319 21.31 8.44 -25.28
N ARG A 320 22.30 8.24 -24.40
CA ARG A 320 23.57 7.61 -24.75
C ARG A 320 23.38 6.19 -25.29
N TYR A 321 22.42 5.44 -24.77
CA TYR A 321 22.09 4.12 -25.34
C TYR A 321 21.41 4.23 -26.70
N ARG A 322 20.42 5.10 -26.85
CA ARG A 322 19.64 5.25 -28.09
C ARG A 322 20.48 5.74 -29.28
N THR A 323 21.57 6.46 -29.02
CA THR A 323 22.53 6.88 -30.06
C THR A 323 23.44 5.76 -30.56
N LEU A 324 23.45 4.58 -29.90
CA LEU A 324 24.20 3.42 -30.38
C LEU A 324 23.55 2.84 -31.66
N PRO A 325 24.38 2.31 -32.59
CA PRO A 325 23.89 1.62 -33.78
C PRO A 325 22.91 0.49 -33.42
N GLU A 326 21.84 0.33 -34.20
CA GLU A 326 20.80 -0.67 -33.94
C GLU A 326 21.37 -2.09 -33.83
N GLU A 327 22.32 -2.45 -34.70
CA GLU A 327 23.00 -3.75 -34.68
C GLU A 327 23.75 -4.01 -33.36
N ARG A 328 24.24 -2.96 -32.70
CA ARG A 328 24.83 -3.08 -31.37
C ARG A 328 23.76 -3.23 -30.30
N ARG A 329 22.69 -2.44 -30.35
CA ARG A 329 21.59 -2.49 -29.38
C ARG A 329 20.93 -3.88 -29.34
N LYS A 330 20.78 -4.53 -30.49
CA LYS A 330 20.26 -5.92 -30.58
C LYS A 330 21.11 -6.95 -29.84
N GLN A 331 22.40 -6.69 -29.63
CA GLN A 331 23.33 -7.59 -28.93
C GLN A 331 23.39 -7.33 -27.42
N MET A 332 22.61 -6.37 -26.91
CA MET A 332 22.64 -5.94 -25.50
C MET A 332 21.25 -5.96 -24.83
N PRO A 333 20.50 -7.09 -24.89
CA PRO A 333 19.16 -7.18 -24.30
C PRO A 333 19.11 -6.99 -22.77
N ALA A 334 20.14 -7.38 -22.01
CA ALA A 334 20.16 -7.15 -20.56
C ALA A 334 20.35 -5.66 -20.24
N LEU A 335 21.19 -4.96 -21.00
CA LEU A 335 21.31 -3.50 -20.92
C LEU A 335 20.00 -2.79 -21.29
N LEU A 336 19.30 -3.25 -22.33
CA LEU A 336 18.00 -2.72 -22.72
C LEU A 336 16.94 -2.92 -21.62
N ASN A 337 16.90 -4.11 -21.01
CA ASN A 337 16.02 -4.38 -19.86
C ASN A 337 16.35 -3.44 -18.69
N ALA A 338 17.63 -3.22 -18.41
CA ALA A 338 18.07 -2.29 -17.38
C ALA A 338 17.66 -0.83 -17.66
N ILE A 339 17.69 -0.41 -18.93
CA ILE A 339 17.22 0.90 -19.36
C ILE A 339 15.72 1.03 -19.19
N GLY A 340 14.93 0.04 -19.61
CA GLY A 340 13.48 0.02 -19.36
C GLY A 340 13.15 0.16 -17.87
N LYS A 341 13.91 -0.48 -16.97
CA LYS A 341 13.76 -0.33 -15.52
C LYS A 341 13.99 1.11 -15.05
N LEU A 342 15.02 1.78 -15.58
CA LEU A 342 15.29 3.20 -15.30
C LEU A 342 14.19 4.12 -15.86
N GLU A 343 13.63 3.81 -17.02
CA GLU A 343 12.53 4.55 -17.61
C GLU A 343 11.25 4.45 -16.77
N VAL A 344 10.93 3.27 -16.21
CA VAL A 344 9.82 3.14 -15.23
C VAL A 344 10.09 4.00 -14.00
N ALA A 345 11.30 3.95 -13.46
CA ALA A 345 11.68 4.75 -12.29
C ALA A 345 11.56 6.27 -12.55
N ALA A 346 11.82 6.69 -13.79
CA ALA A 346 11.68 8.08 -14.24
C ALA A 346 10.24 8.49 -14.59
N GLY A 347 9.29 7.54 -14.67
CA GLY A 347 7.91 7.78 -15.10
C GLY A 347 7.69 7.76 -16.61
N GLU A 348 8.68 7.32 -17.40
CA GLU A 348 8.66 7.26 -18.87
C GLU A 348 8.05 5.92 -19.35
N PHE A 349 6.87 5.58 -18.83
CA PHE A 349 6.29 4.24 -18.95
C PHE A 349 6.05 3.76 -20.38
N GLN A 350 5.72 4.67 -21.31
CA GLN A 350 5.51 4.31 -22.72
C GLN A 350 6.82 3.92 -23.43
N SER A 351 7.94 4.52 -23.03
CA SER A 351 9.25 4.10 -23.54
C SER A 351 9.62 2.76 -22.92
N ALA A 352 9.45 2.62 -21.60
CA ALA A 352 9.81 1.41 -20.87
C ALA A 352 9.08 0.18 -21.43
N GLU A 353 7.77 0.28 -21.66
CA GLU A 353 6.97 -0.80 -22.23
C GLU A 353 7.50 -1.24 -23.60
N ARG A 354 7.83 -0.28 -24.49
CA ARG A 354 8.38 -0.60 -25.81
C ARG A 354 9.74 -1.30 -25.70
N ASP A 355 10.59 -0.84 -24.80
CA ASP A 355 11.91 -1.42 -24.59
C ASP A 355 11.80 -2.83 -24.00
N PHE A 356 10.90 -3.08 -23.06
CA PHE A 356 10.64 -4.42 -22.52
C PHE A 356 10.06 -5.39 -23.57
N VAL A 357 9.09 -4.94 -24.37
CA VAL A 357 8.58 -5.74 -25.49
C VAL A 357 9.71 -6.05 -26.47
N GLN A 358 10.60 -5.10 -26.74
CA GLN A 358 11.78 -5.35 -27.57
C GLN A 358 12.72 -6.39 -26.93
N VAL A 359 13.00 -6.32 -25.63
CA VAL A 359 13.80 -7.34 -24.93
C VAL A 359 13.20 -8.73 -25.13
N ALA A 360 11.88 -8.88 -24.98
CA ALA A 360 11.19 -10.15 -25.18
C ALA A 360 11.39 -10.72 -26.60
N THR A 361 11.55 -9.87 -27.61
CA THR A 361 11.85 -10.30 -28.99
C THR A 361 13.32 -10.65 -29.23
N LEU A 362 14.24 -10.09 -28.44
CA LEU A 362 15.69 -10.29 -28.61
C LEU A 362 16.22 -11.52 -27.88
N VAL A 363 15.58 -11.90 -26.77
CA VAL A 363 15.99 -13.04 -25.97
C VAL A 363 15.27 -14.31 -26.39
N THR A 364 15.99 -15.43 -26.38
CA THR A 364 15.45 -16.76 -26.72
C THR A 364 15.12 -17.59 -25.50
N ASP A 365 15.69 -17.25 -24.34
CA ASP A 365 15.41 -17.93 -23.08
C ASP A 365 13.99 -17.57 -22.59
N ARG A 366 13.19 -18.61 -22.33
CA ARG A 366 11.77 -18.45 -21.97
C ARG A 366 11.58 -17.69 -20.65
N GLN A 367 12.49 -17.83 -19.71
CA GLN A 367 12.41 -17.15 -18.42
C GLN A 367 12.75 -15.66 -18.57
N ALA A 368 13.74 -15.31 -19.41
CA ALA A 368 14.03 -13.91 -19.77
C ALA A 368 12.89 -13.27 -20.58
N GLN A 369 12.30 -14.01 -21.52
CA GLN A 369 11.13 -13.55 -22.27
C GLN A 369 9.95 -13.26 -21.32
N GLY A 370 9.72 -14.14 -20.34
CA GLY A 370 8.66 -13.97 -19.35
C GLY A 370 8.89 -12.78 -18.43
N GLU A 371 10.12 -12.59 -17.94
CA GLU A 371 10.49 -11.40 -17.15
C GLU A 371 10.26 -10.11 -17.96
N ALA A 372 10.66 -10.08 -19.23
CA ALA A 372 10.47 -8.93 -20.10
C ALA A 372 8.98 -8.59 -20.31
N HIS A 373 8.14 -9.58 -20.61
CA HIS A 373 6.69 -9.39 -20.72
C HIS A 373 6.07 -8.94 -19.39
N LEU A 374 6.52 -9.48 -18.25
CA LEU A 374 6.03 -9.05 -16.94
C LEU A 374 6.41 -7.58 -16.64
N ASN A 375 7.61 -7.16 -17.00
CA ASN A 375 8.03 -5.76 -16.87
C ASN A 375 7.21 -4.84 -17.80
N ALA A 376 6.92 -5.27 -19.04
CA ALA A 376 6.05 -4.55 -19.97
C ALA A 376 4.62 -4.40 -19.43
N HIS A 377 4.05 -5.48 -18.88
CA HIS A 377 2.76 -5.46 -18.19
C HIS A 377 2.72 -4.38 -17.12
N ARG A 378 3.75 -4.29 -16.27
CA ARG A 378 3.81 -3.31 -15.17
C ARG A 378 3.91 -1.88 -15.68
N ALA A 379 4.68 -1.62 -16.74
CA ALA A 379 4.73 -0.30 -17.38
C ALA A 379 3.37 0.10 -17.99
N ALA A 380 2.66 -0.84 -18.62
CA ALA A 380 1.34 -0.61 -19.18
C ALA A 380 0.27 -0.34 -18.10
N LEU A 381 0.37 -0.98 -16.93
CA LEU A 381 -0.50 -0.70 -15.78
C LEU A 381 -0.38 0.76 -15.29
N GLU A 382 0.84 1.29 -15.21
CA GLU A 382 1.08 2.69 -14.81
C GLU A 382 0.48 3.69 -15.82
N ARG A 383 0.50 3.33 -17.12
CA ARG A 383 -0.18 4.08 -18.19
C ARG A 383 -1.70 3.98 -18.16
N ARG A 384 -2.25 3.04 -17.37
CA ARG A 384 -3.66 2.65 -17.40
C ARG A 384 -4.10 2.10 -18.76
N ASP A 385 -3.16 1.51 -19.49
CA ASP A 385 -3.42 0.85 -20.76
C ASP A 385 -3.77 -0.63 -20.48
N TRP A 386 -5.05 -0.85 -20.20
CA TRP A 386 -5.54 -2.14 -19.69
C TRP A 386 -5.42 -3.27 -20.69
N ASP A 387 -5.58 -2.96 -21.98
CA ASP A 387 -5.51 -3.96 -23.04
C ASP A 387 -4.06 -4.40 -23.27
N ALA A 388 -3.12 -3.44 -23.35
CA ALA A 388 -1.70 -3.74 -23.42
C ALA A 388 -1.23 -4.51 -22.17
N ALA A 389 -1.59 -4.03 -20.98
CA ALA A 389 -1.22 -4.70 -19.73
C ALA A 389 -1.73 -6.14 -19.68
N LEU A 390 -2.98 -6.39 -20.04
CA LEU A 390 -3.52 -7.75 -20.06
C LEU A 390 -2.78 -8.63 -21.09
N GLY A 391 -2.53 -8.10 -22.28
CA GLY A 391 -1.83 -8.82 -23.35
C GLY A 391 -0.44 -9.29 -22.91
N GLU A 392 0.34 -8.39 -22.30
CA GLU A 392 1.69 -8.68 -21.83
C GLU A 392 1.69 -9.69 -20.66
N MET A 393 0.73 -9.59 -19.73
CA MET A 393 0.60 -10.60 -18.65
C MET A 393 0.27 -11.98 -19.21
N LEU A 394 -0.64 -12.06 -20.17
CA LEU A 394 -0.97 -13.33 -20.83
C LEU A 394 0.21 -13.91 -21.62
N ALA A 395 1.03 -13.05 -22.23
CA ALA A 395 2.26 -13.48 -22.90
C ALA A 395 3.27 -14.10 -21.91
N ALA A 396 3.48 -13.46 -20.75
CA ALA A 396 4.33 -13.99 -19.68
C ALA A 396 3.80 -15.33 -19.13
N VAL A 397 2.50 -15.40 -18.83
CA VAL A 397 1.82 -16.61 -18.33
C VAL A 397 1.95 -17.78 -19.31
N LYS A 398 1.87 -17.53 -20.61
CA LYS A 398 2.03 -18.57 -21.63
C LYS A 398 3.45 -19.17 -21.64
N LEU A 399 4.44 -18.42 -21.17
CA LEU A 399 5.82 -18.89 -21.09
C LEU A 399 6.04 -19.80 -19.88
N ASP A 400 5.51 -19.41 -18.72
CA ASP A 400 5.55 -20.18 -17.48
C ASP A 400 4.40 -19.73 -16.55
N GLU A 401 3.31 -20.51 -16.52
CA GLU A 401 2.14 -20.19 -15.68
C GLU A 401 2.51 -20.24 -14.19
N ALA A 402 3.33 -21.21 -13.78
CA ALA A 402 3.67 -21.41 -12.37
C ALA A 402 4.45 -20.21 -11.80
N ARG A 403 5.29 -19.59 -12.64
CA ARG A 403 6.08 -18.43 -12.25
C ARG A 403 5.36 -17.10 -12.43
N PHE A 404 4.70 -16.89 -13.57
CA PHE A 404 4.25 -15.54 -13.98
C PHE A 404 2.75 -15.29 -13.76
N ALA A 405 1.96 -16.31 -13.45
CA ALA A 405 0.53 -16.10 -13.24
C ALA A 405 0.27 -15.43 -11.88
N PRO A 406 -0.41 -14.26 -11.85
CA PRO A 406 -0.67 -13.56 -10.60
C PRO A 406 -1.82 -14.19 -9.78
N PHE A 407 -2.54 -15.15 -10.38
CA PHE A 407 -3.56 -15.99 -9.78
C PHE A 407 -3.73 -17.26 -10.63
N PRO A 408 -4.51 -18.27 -10.18
CA PRO A 408 -4.74 -19.50 -10.96
C PRO A 408 -5.54 -19.23 -12.26
N VAL A 409 -4.86 -18.81 -13.32
CA VAL A 409 -5.44 -18.45 -14.64
C VAL A 409 -6.08 -19.66 -15.34
N SER A 410 -5.60 -20.86 -15.06
CA SER A 410 -6.22 -22.13 -15.44
C SER A 410 -7.62 -22.32 -14.83
N LYS A 411 -7.91 -21.70 -13.68
CA LYS A 411 -9.24 -21.70 -13.05
C LYS A 411 -10.07 -20.46 -13.40
N TYR A 412 -9.42 -19.30 -13.44
CA TYR A 412 -10.04 -17.99 -13.68
C TYR A 412 -9.47 -17.40 -14.98
N GLU A 413 -10.22 -17.50 -16.07
CA GLU A 413 -9.81 -16.94 -17.36
C GLU A 413 -9.94 -15.41 -17.33
N PRO A 414 -8.85 -14.63 -17.42
CA PRO A 414 -8.96 -13.18 -17.41
C PRO A 414 -9.56 -12.66 -18.71
N LEU A 415 -10.54 -11.75 -18.58
CA LEU A 415 -11.22 -11.12 -19.70
C LEU A 415 -10.77 -9.67 -19.90
N ARG A 416 -10.63 -8.92 -18.82
CA ARG A 416 -10.16 -7.51 -18.83
C ARG A 416 -9.64 -7.08 -17.46
N ILE A 417 -8.80 -6.06 -17.45
CA ILE A 417 -8.42 -5.35 -16.23
C ILE A 417 -9.47 -4.27 -15.94
N LEU A 418 -9.99 -4.26 -14.71
CA LEU A 418 -10.97 -3.27 -14.23
C LEU A 418 -10.30 -2.04 -13.62
N GLY A 419 -9.07 -2.21 -13.11
CA GLY A 419 -8.26 -1.13 -12.59
C GLY A 419 -7.04 -1.63 -11.81
N ALA A 420 -6.07 -0.75 -11.64
CA ALA A 420 -4.86 -0.98 -10.87
C ALA A 420 -4.56 0.22 -9.95
N GLY A 421 -3.98 -0.05 -8.79
CA GLY A 421 -3.51 0.97 -7.85
C GLY A 421 -2.67 0.37 -6.73
N GLY A 422 -2.40 1.13 -5.67
CA GLY A 422 -1.53 0.70 -4.56
C GLY A 422 -2.03 -0.50 -3.73
N PHE A 423 -3.18 -1.08 -4.07
CA PHE A 423 -3.72 -2.31 -3.47
C PHE A 423 -3.79 -3.46 -4.50
N GLY A 424 -3.00 -3.35 -5.56
CA GLY A 424 -2.88 -4.29 -6.67
C GLY A 424 -3.91 -4.13 -7.79
N VAL A 425 -4.15 -5.20 -8.54
CA VAL A 425 -4.86 -5.16 -9.83
C VAL A 425 -6.15 -5.97 -9.74
N ALA A 426 -7.26 -5.40 -10.21
CA ALA A 426 -8.55 -6.07 -10.29
C ALA A 426 -8.80 -6.55 -11.72
N TYR A 427 -9.04 -7.84 -11.88
CA TYR A 427 -9.34 -8.50 -13.14
C TYR A 427 -10.80 -8.96 -13.14
N LEU A 428 -11.52 -8.68 -14.24
CA LEU A 428 -12.73 -9.42 -14.55
C LEU A 428 -12.31 -10.75 -15.18
N CYS A 429 -12.72 -11.85 -14.57
CA CYS A 429 -12.40 -13.19 -15.02
C CYS A 429 -13.68 -14.02 -15.22
N ARG A 430 -13.60 -15.03 -16.08
CA ARG A 430 -14.61 -16.09 -16.17
C ARG A 430 -14.11 -17.31 -15.41
N HIS A 431 -14.90 -17.80 -14.46
CA HIS A 431 -14.61 -19.06 -13.78
C HIS A 431 -14.84 -20.23 -14.75
N ARG A 432 -13.78 -20.92 -15.18
CA ARG A 432 -13.88 -21.91 -16.29
C ARG A 432 -14.90 -23.02 -16.04
N GLN A 433 -15.03 -23.50 -14.81
CA GLN A 433 -16.00 -24.56 -14.47
C GLN A 433 -17.45 -24.09 -14.29
N LEU A 434 -17.66 -22.86 -13.81
CA LEU A 434 -18.99 -22.35 -13.45
C LEU A 434 -19.58 -21.46 -14.55
N GLY A 435 -18.76 -21.02 -15.51
CA GLY A 435 -19.12 -20.05 -16.55
C GLY A 435 -19.39 -18.63 -16.03
N ALA A 436 -19.42 -18.43 -14.72
CA ALA A 436 -19.74 -17.16 -14.08
C ALA A 436 -18.59 -16.15 -14.21
N GLU A 437 -18.96 -14.86 -14.35
CA GLU A 437 -18.02 -13.75 -14.25
C GLU A 437 -17.76 -13.42 -12.78
N VAL A 438 -16.48 -13.29 -12.44
CA VAL A 438 -16.00 -13.01 -11.09
C VAL A 438 -14.90 -11.95 -11.16
N VAL A 439 -14.76 -11.17 -10.09
CA VAL A 439 -13.64 -10.24 -9.95
C VAL A 439 -12.55 -10.90 -9.13
N VAL A 440 -11.36 -11.03 -9.71
CA VAL A 440 -10.16 -11.50 -9.01
C VAL A 440 -9.26 -10.31 -8.75
N LYS A 441 -8.94 -10.07 -7.47
CA LYS A 441 -8.04 -9.00 -7.07
C LYS A 441 -6.71 -9.58 -6.64
N THR A 442 -5.64 -9.16 -7.29
CA THR A 442 -4.27 -9.51 -6.91
C THR A 442 -3.73 -8.43 -5.99
N LEU A 443 -3.01 -8.83 -4.94
CA LEU A 443 -2.29 -7.91 -4.08
C LEU A 443 -0.85 -7.82 -4.58
N THR A 444 -0.31 -6.61 -4.61
CA THR A 444 1.07 -6.31 -5.02
C THR A 444 2.02 -6.27 -3.85
#